data_AF-A0A1A9ZYV5-F1
#
_entry.id   AF-A0A1A9ZYV5-F1
#
_cell.length_a   1.000
_cell.length_b   1.000
_cell.length_c   1.000
_cell.angle_alpha   90.00
_cell.angle_beta   90.00
_cell.angle_gamma   90.00
#
_symmetry.space_group_name_H-M   'P 1'
#
loop_
_entity.id
_entity.type
_entity.pdbx_description
1 polymer ?
#
loop_
_entity_poly.entity_id
_entity_poly.type
_entity_poly.pdbx_seq_one_letter_code
_entity_poly.pdbx_strand_id
1 'polypeptide(L)'
;MRLYCFGRVSQFFITRMDGVLDTWDLLQQQNEPVLTVKVCDEPLYCLRTSESGKFVTCGSKLGTTFLIEVSENMVTSNKNDKPLLTAMFERENRREKILEAKSREIKLKVKVNQAVDQNDVTMVDGKFNLDAFKSIMEQVEAEYFAAVEQERLRRVPGNKQDAEESELSEAGSIKTRD
;
A
#
# COMPACT_ATOMS: atom_id res chain seq x y z
N MET A 1 -18.14 25.74 -2.00
CA MET A 1 -19.31 25.21 -2.76
C MET A 1 -18.81 24.89 -4.18
N ARG A 2 -19.16 23.74 -4.78
CA ARG A 2 -18.70 23.37 -6.14
C ARG A 2 -19.84 23.52 -7.15
N LEU A 3 -19.59 24.14 -8.30
CA LEU A 3 -20.50 24.10 -9.43
C LEU A 3 -19.80 23.57 -10.68
N TYR A 4 -20.54 22.74 -11.40
CA TYR A 4 -20.18 22.25 -12.73
C TYR A 4 -20.52 23.32 -13.78
N CYS A 5 -19.61 23.53 -14.74
CA CYS A 5 -19.86 24.39 -15.89
C CYS A 5 -20.78 23.66 -16.89
N PHE A 6 -21.78 24.36 -17.43
CA PHE A 6 -22.71 23.79 -18.41
C PHE A 6 -22.11 23.65 -19.82
N GLY A 7 -21.05 24.41 -20.14
CA GLY A 7 -20.44 24.45 -21.48
C GLY A 7 -19.35 23.40 -21.73
N ARG A 8 -18.62 22.98 -20.68
CA ARG A 8 -17.45 22.07 -20.79
C ARG A 8 -17.46 21.00 -19.72
N VAL A 9 -17.51 19.74 -20.13
CA VAL A 9 -17.77 18.58 -19.24
C VAL A 9 -16.67 18.28 -18.23
N SER A 10 -15.43 18.68 -18.51
CA SER A 10 -14.27 18.44 -17.64
C SER A 10 -13.96 19.59 -16.69
N GLN A 11 -14.68 20.72 -16.84
CA GLN A 11 -14.39 21.95 -16.12
C GLN A 11 -15.35 22.19 -14.95
N PHE A 12 -14.80 22.63 -13.83
CA PHE A 12 -15.58 23.08 -12.68
C PHE A 12 -14.86 24.19 -11.91
N PHE A 13 -15.60 24.87 -11.05
CA PHE A 13 -15.12 26.00 -10.29
C PHE A 13 -15.23 25.73 -8.78
N ILE A 14 -14.25 26.24 -8.04
CA ILE A 14 -14.23 26.20 -6.57
C ILE A 14 -14.04 27.62 -6.05
N THR A 15 -14.90 28.03 -5.12
CA THR A 15 -14.66 29.22 -4.30
C THR A 15 -13.98 28.87 -2.99
N ARG A 16 -13.05 29.72 -2.57
CA ARG A 16 -12.32 29.58 -1.32
C ARG A 16 -12.71 30.66 -0.30
N MET A 17 -12.38 30.38 0.96
CA MET A 17 -12.67 31.27 2.10
C MET A 17 -11.74 32.48 2.18
N ASP A 18 -10.66 32.48 1.41
CA ASP A 18 -9.75 33.61 1.24
C ASP A 18 -10.09 34.47 0.02
N GLY A 19 -11.33 34.37 -0.51
CA GLY A 19 -11.80 35.24 -1.58
C GLY A 19 -11.25 34.91 -2.97
N VAL A 20 -10.77 33.68 -3.15
CA VAL A 20 -10.19 33.20 -4.41
C VAL A 20 -11.14 32.25 -5.13
N LEU A 21 -11.18 32.38 -6.46
CA LEU A 21 -11.88 31.50 -7.38
C LEU A 21 -10.85 30.64 -8.13
N ASP A 22 -10.94 29.33 -7.92
CA ASP A 22 -10.10 28.33 -8.59
C ASP A 22 -10.90 27.69 -9.72
N THR A 23 -10.30 27.64 -10.90
CA THR A 23 -10.85 26.97 -12.09
C THR A 23 -10.08 25.70 -12.36
N TRP A 24 -10.80 24.59 -12.47
CA TRP A 24 -10.25 23.26 -12.67
C TRP A 24 -10.70 22.72 -14.03
N ASP A 25 -9.80 22.08 -14.76
CA ASP A 25 -10.13 21.25 -15.93
C ASP A 25 -9.40 19.91 -15.80
N LEU A 26 -10.16 18.84 -15.53
CA LEU A 26 -9.62 17.49 -15.27
C LEU A 26 -8.89 16.87 -16.47
N LEU A 27 -9.18 17.34 -17.69
CA LEU A 27 -8.48 16.89 -18.89
C LEU A 27 -7.14 17.59 -19.07
N GLN A 28 -6.94 18.76 -18.45
CA GLN A 28 -5.71 19.54 -18.54
C GLN A 28 -4.79 19.30 -17.34
N GLN A 29 -5.30 19.47 -16.11
CA GLN A 29 -4.56 19.26 -14.87
C GLN A 29 -5.46 18.68 -13.78
N GLN A 30 -4.96 17.67 -13.07
CA GLN A 30 -5.71 16.92 -12.07
C GLN A 30 -5.29 17.22 -10.63
N ASN A 31 -4.04 17.65 -10.45
CA ASN A 31 -3.45 17.83 -9.13
C ASN A 31 -3.57 19.28 -8.62
N GLU A 32 -3.75 20.24 -9.52
CA GLU A 32 -3.77 21.67 -9.23
C GLU A 32 -4.80 22.39 -10.11
N PRO A 33 -5.31 23.55 -9.67
CA PRO A 33 -6.21 24.35 -10.48
C PRO A 33 -5.46 24.93 -11.70
N VAL A 34 -6.13 24.92 -12.84
CA VAL A 34 -5.61 25.49 -14.09
C VAL A 34 -5.47 27.01 -14.00
N LEU A 35 -6.39 27.65 -13.26
CA LEU A 35 -6.36 29.09 -13.03
C LEU A 35 -6.83 29.40 -11.60
N THR A 36 -6.12 30.31 -10.95
CA THR A 36 -6.42 30.80 -9.60
C THR A 36 -6.54 32.31 -9.66
N VAL A 37 -7.72 32.86 -9.34
CA VAL A 37 -7.96 34.31 -9.40
C VAL A 37 -8.46 34.83 -8.06
N LYS A 38 -7.76 35.81 -7.50
CA LYS A 38 -8.20 36.55 -6.32
C LYS A 38 -9.30 37.52 -6.74
N VAL A 39 -10.52 37.30 -6.24
CA VAL A 39 -11.70 38.11 -6.57
C VAL A 39 -11.90 39.22 -5.54
N CYS A 40 -11.80 38.87 -4.26
CA CYS A 40 -11.97 39.80 -3.14
C CYS A 40 -11.13 39.37 -1.94
N ASP A 41 -11.06 40.21 -0.90
CA ASP A 41 -10.32 39.90 0.32
C ASP A 41 -11.12 39.10 1.35
N GLU A 42 -12.44 39.02 1.16
CA GLU A 42 -13.35 38.32 2.06
C GLU A 42 -13.74 36.92 1.54
N PRO A 43 -14.29 36.05 2.41
CA PRO A 43 -14.76 34.73 1.99
C PRO A 43 -15.87 34.76 0.94
N LEU A 44 -15.75 33.91 -0.07
CA LEU A 44 -16.79 33.66 -1.08
C LEU A 44 -17.66 32.46 -0.65
N TYR A 45 -18.98 32.68 -0.55
CA TYR A 45 -19.92 31.65 -0.09
C TYR A 45 -20.78 31.05 -1.20
N CYS A 46 -21.17 31.85 -2.18
CA CYS A 46 -22.00 31.38 -3.28
C CYS A 46 -21.28 31.53 -4.61
N LEU A 47 -21.63 30.63 -5.52
CA LEU A 47 -21.10 30.52 -6.86
C LEU A 47 -22.25 30.09 -7.77
N ARG A 48 -22.42 30.72 -8.93
CA ARG A 48 -23.38 30.32 -9.97
C ARG A 48 -22.78 30.56 -11.34
N THR A 49 -22.94 29.62 -12.25
CA THR A 49 -22.53 29.79 -13.64
C THR A 49 -23.75 30.08 -14.50
N SER A 50 -23.58 30.88 -15.55
CA SER A 50 -24.62 31.03 -16.57
C SER A 50 -24.83 29.71 -17.32
N GLU A 51 -26.00 29.54 -17.94
CA GLU A 51 -26.30 28.37 -18.78
C GLU A 51 -25.33 28.28 -19.98
N SER A 52 -24.87 29.42 -20.49
CA SER A 52 -23.84 29.47 -21.53
C SER A 52 -22.43 29.09 -21.04
N GLY A 53 -22.21 29.00 -19.72
CA GLY A 53 -20.88 28.81 -19.13
C GLY A 53 -19.94 30.02 -19.22
N LYS A 54 -20.33 31.07 -19.96
CA LYS A 54 -19.51 32.27 -20.21
C LYS A 54 -19.34 33.17 -18.98
N PHE A 55 -20.31 33.18 -18.08
CA PHE A 55 -20.26 34.03 -16.89
C PHE A 55 -20.33 33.21 -15.62
N VAL A 56 -19.56 33.64 -14.63
CA VAL A 56 -19.52 33.06 -13.29
C VAL A 56 -19.77 34.15 -12.27
N THR A 57 -20.81 33.97 -11.47
CA THR A 57 -21.20 34.89 -10.41
C THR A 57 -20.77 34.33 -9.07
N CYS A 58 -20.06 35.14 -8.26
CA CYS A 58 -19.62 34.79 -6.92
C CYS A 58 -20.17 35.80 -5.90
N GLY A 59 -20.61 35.34 -4.73
CA GLY A 59 -21.05 36.24 -3.65
C GLY A 59 -20.16 36.13 -2.42
N SER A 60 -19.76 37.30 -1.92
CA SER A 60 -18.95 37.48 -0.73
C SER A 60 -19.78 37.51 0.55
N LYS A 61 -19.15 37.25 1.69
CA LYS A 61 -19.70 37.40 3.04
C LYS A 61 -20.40 38.74 3.27
N LEU A 62 -19.88 39.82 2.68
CA LEU A 62 -20.39 41.18 2.89
C LEU A 62 -21.65 41.49 2.06
N GLY A 63 -22.14 40.54 1.27
CA GLY A 63 -23.30 40.73 0.39
C GLY A 63 -22.94 41.29 -0.99
N THR A 64 -21.67 41.61 -1.24
CA THR A 64 -21.18 42.00 -2.56
C THR A 64 -21.18 40.80 -3.51
N THR A 65 -21.70 41.00 -4.72
CA THR A 65 -21.74 39.99 -5.77
C THR A 65 -20.84 40.41 -6.92
N PHE A 66 -19.99 39.49 -7.36
CA PHE A 66 -19.04 39.66 -8.45
C PHE A 66 -19.50 38.86 -9.66
N LEU A 67 -19.42 39.45 -10.85
CA LEU A 67 -19.66 38.79 -12.12
C LEU A 67 -18.33 38.70 -12.87
N ILE A 68 -17.93 37.48 -13.24
CA ILE A 68 -16.64 37.18 -13.85
C ILE A 68 -16.91 36.57 -15.22
N GLU A 69 -16.28 37.13 -16.26
CA GLU A 69 -16.32 36.58 -17.62
C GLU A 69 -15.21 35.54 -17.80
N VAL A 70 -15.60 34.37 -18.33
CA VAL A 70 -14.69 33.28 -18.65
C VAL A 70 -14.33 33.36 -20.13
N SER A 71 -13.06 33.15 -20.44
CA SER A 71 -12.56 33.17 -21.80
C SER A 71 -13.18 32.05 -22.65
N GLU A 72 -13.37 32.32 -23.94
CA GLU A 72 -14.09 31.43 -24.84
C GLU A 72 -13.47 30.02 -24.95
N ASN A 73 -12.14 29.94 -24.94
CA ASN A 73 -11.39 28.67 -24.95
C ASN A 73 -11.72 27.73 -23.79
N MET A 74 -12.18 28.29 -22.66
CA MET A 74 -12.54 27.56 -21.45
C MET A 74 -14.02 27.16 -21.44
N VAL A 75 -14.84 27.83 -22.24
CA VAL A 75 -16.28 27.57 -22.36
C VAL A 75 -16.58 26.51 -23.42
N THR A 76 -15.84 26.51 -24.53
CA THR A 76 -16.09 25.58 -25.64
C THR A 76 -15.66 24.15 -25.29
N SER A 77 -16.57 23.19 -25.47
CA SER A 77 -16.25 21.76 -25.42
C SER A 77 -16.07 21.17 -26.81
N ASN A 78 -15.06 20.33 -26.95
CA ASN A 78 -14.86 19.52 -28.14
C ASN A 78 -15.70 18.22 -28.03
N LYS A 79 -16.11 17.66 -29.17
CA LYS A 79 -16.86 16.39 -29.25
C LYS A 79 -16.13 15.23 -28.56
N ASN A 80 -14.80 15.33 -28.48
CA ASN A 80 -13.93 14.32 -27.85
C ASN A 80 -13.76 14.48 -26.34
N ASP A 81 -14.19 15.59 -25.72
CA ASP A 81 -13.94 15.83 -24.30
C ASP A 81 -14.65 14.80 -23.43
N LYS A 82 -15.90 14.46 -23.76
CA LYS A 82 -16.69 13.46 -23.03
C LYS A 82 -16.03 12.07 -23.06
N PRO A 83 -15.68 11.48 -24.22
CA PRO A 83 -15.01 10.18 -24.22
C PRO A 83 -13.63 10.21 -23.56
N LEU A 84 -12.86 11.30 -23.70
CA LEU A 84 -11.57 11.46 -23.01
C LEU A 84 -11.74 11.48 -21.49
N LEU A 85 -12.75 12.19 -21.00
CA LEU A 85 -13.03 12.30 -19.57
C LEU A 85 -13.49 10.95 -19.00
N THR A 86 -14.35 10.22 -19.70
CA THR A 86 -14.75 8.86 -19.32
C THR A 86 -13.54 7.92 -19.26
N ALA A 87 -12.69 7.92 -20.30
CA ALA A 87 -11.50 7.08 -20.35
C ALA A 87 -10.51 7.42 -19.20
N MET A 88 -10.40 8.70 -18.84
CA MET A 88 -9.62 9.14 -17.68
C MET A 88 -10.17 8.55 -16.38
N PHE A 89 -11.49 8.63 -16.15
CA PHE A 89 -12.11 8.07 -14.94
C PHE A 89 -11.96 6.54 -14.87
N GLU A 90 -12.12 5.83 -15.99
CA GLU A 90 -11.91 4.39 -16.04
C GLU A 90 -10.46 4.00 -15.68
N ARG A 91 -9.49 4.78 -16.16
CA ARG A 91 -8.07 4.59 -15.83
C ARG A 91 -7.82 4.77 -14.34
N GLU A 92 -8.35 5.83 -13.72
CA GLU A 92 -8.18 6.08 -12.29
C GLU A 92 -8.88 5.02 -11.44
N ASN A 93 -10.09 4.60 -11.81
CA ASN A 93 -10.81 3.55 -11.11
C ASN A 93 -10.06 2.19 -11.19
N ARG A 94 -9.45 1.89 -12.34
CA ARG A 94 -8.58 0.70 -12.47
C ARG A 94 -7.33 0.81 -11.59
N ARG A 95 -6.71 1.98 -11.54
CA ARG A 95 -5.53 2.25 -10.69
C ARG A 95 -5.88 2.07 -9.21
N GLU A 96 -7.01 2.61 -8.78
CA GLU A 96 -7.52 2.48 -7.41
C GLU A 96 -7.73 1.01 -7.03
N LYS A 97 -8.42 0.23 -7.87
CA LYS A 97 -8.64 -1.21 -7.63
C LYS A 97 -7.33 -2.00 -7.47
N ILE A 98 -6.33 -1.71 -8.30
CA ILE A 98 -5.03 -2.38 -8.23
C ILE A 98 -4.32 -2.02 -6.91
N LEU A 99 -4.33 -0.75 -6.53
CA LEU A 99 -3.71 -0.28 -5.29
C LEU A 99 -4.43 -0.84 -4.05
N GLU A 100 -5.75 -0.91 -4.08
CA GLU A 100 -6.56 -1.49 -3.01
C GLU A 100 -6.27 -2.99 -2.83
N ALA A 101 -6.17 -3.76 -3.93
CA ALA A 101 -5.80 -5.17 -3.90
C ALA A 101 -4.38 -5.38 -3.33
N LYS A 102 -3.40 -4.57 -3.77
CA LYS A 102 -2.03 -4.60 -3.22
C LYS A 102 -2.00 -4.26 -1.73
N SER A 103 -2.75 -3.24 -1.31
CA SER A 103 -2.86 -2.85 0.10
C SER A 103 -3.44 -3.98 0.96
N ARG A 104 -4.45 -4.69 0.46
CA ARG A 104 -5.01 -5.88 1.13
C ARG A 104 -3.99 -7.02 1.24
N GLU A 105 -3.24 -7.30 0.18
CA GLU A 105 -2.18 -8.33 0.21
C GLU A 105 -1.10 -8.00 1.23
N ILE A 106 -0.63 -6.75 1.28
CA ILE A 106 0.38 -6.29 2.24
C ILE A 106 -0.14 -6.47 3.67
N LYS A 107 -1.38 -6.06 3.95
CA LYS A 107 -1.99 -6.23 5.28
C LYS A 107 -2.08 -7.71 5.68
N LEU A 108 -2.41 -8.60 4.73
CA LEU A 108 -2.45 -10.03 5.00
C LEU A 108 -1.05 -10.60 5.28
N LYS A 109 -0.03 -10.21 4.50
CA LYS A 109 1.37 -10.59 4.73
C LYS A 109 1.89 -10.11 6.08
N VAL A 110 1.59 -8.87 6.48
CA VAL A 110 1.95 -8.37 7.82
C VAL A 110 1.27 -9.19 8.91
N LYS A 111 -0.02 -9.53 8.77
CA LYS A 111 -0.72 -10.35 9.77
C LYS A 111 -0.18 -11.78 9.83
N VAL A 112 0.18 -12.37 8.69
CA VAL A 112 0.83 -13.70 8.64
C VAL A 112 2.19 -13.65 9.30
N ASN A 113 3.02 -12.66 8.97
CA ASN A 113 4.34 -12.50 9.60
C ASN A 113 4.24 -12.25 11.11
N GLN A 114 3.27 -11.43 11.56
CA GLN A 114 3.00 -11.23 12.99
C GLN A 114 2.55 -12.52 13.69
N ALA A 115 1.78 -13.39 13.03
CA ALA A 115 1.39 -14.68 13.58
C ALA A 115 2.57 -15.67 13.61
N VAL A 116 3.51 -15.59 12.66
CA VAL A 116 4.76 -16.36 12.68
C VAL A 116 5.68 -15.86 13.81
N ASP A 117 5.83 -14.55 13.97
CA ASP A 117 6.61 -13.93 15.05
C ASP A 117 6.01 -14.25 16.43
N GLN A 118 4.69 -14.40 16.57
CA GLN A 118 4.06 -14.84 17.82
C GLN A 118 4.31 -16.32 18.17
N ASN A 119 4.58 -17.17 17.18
CA ASN A 119 4.97 -18.56 17.40
C ASN A 119 6.49 -18.72 17.60
N ASP A 120 7.28 -17.68 17.38
CA ASP A 120 8.70 -17.66 17.66
C ASP A 120 8.94 -17.34 19.15
N VAL A 121 9.25 -18.37 19.93
CA VAL A 121 9.48 -18.28 21.39
C VAL A 121 10.63 -17.31 21.75
N THR A 122 11.50 -16.98 20.78
CA THR A 122 12.62 -16.05 20.95
C THR A 122 12.24 -14.58 20.82
N MET A 123 11.03 -14.26 20.37
CA MET A 123 10.54 -12.88 20.20
C MET A 123 9.25 -12.67 21.01
N VAL A 124 9.30 -11.77 21.99
CA VAL A 124 8.12 -11.35 22.76
C VAL A 124 7.92 -9.85 22.57
N ASP A 125 6.76 -9.47 22.03
CA ASP A 125 6.34 -8.07 21.88
C ASP A 125 7.36 -7.20 21.08
N GLY A 126 7.98 -7.80 20.05
CA GLY A 126 8.98 -7.13 19.21
C GLY A 126 10.35 -6.93 19.88
N LYS A 127 10.58 -7.55 21.06
CA LYS A 127 11.88 -7.60 21.74
C LYS A 127 12.40 -9.04 21.79
N PHE A 128 13.70 -9.18 21.63
CA PHE A 128 14.39 -10.46 21.73
C PHE A 128 14.33 -10.98 23.17
N ASN A 129 13.71 -12.14 23.37
CA ASN A 129 13.64 -12.81 24.66
C ASN A 129 14.95 -13.56 24.91
N LEU A 130 15.88 -12.87 25.55
CA LEU A 130 17.22 -13.37 25.84
C LEU A 130 17.21 -14.62 26.74
N ASP A 131 16.23 -14.74 27.64
CA ASP A 131 16.14 -15.85 28.60
C ASP A 131 15.62 -17.12 27.92
N ALA A 132 14.60 -17.00 27.07
CA ALA A 132 14.13 -18.12 26.24
C ALA A 132 15.23 -18.60 25.29
N PHE A 133 15.98 -17.68 24.67
CA PHE A 133 17.09 -18.03 23.78
C PHE A 133 18.23 -18.75 24.52
N LYS A 134 18.60 -18.29 25.72
CA LYS A 134 19.61 -18.96 26.56
C LYS A 134 19.18 -20.37 26.95
N SER A 135 17.92 -20.55 27.34
CA SER A 135 17.40 -21.87 27.71
C SER A 135 17.42 -22.85 26.53
N ILE A 136 17.11 -22.38 25.32
CA ILE A 136 17.19 -23.20 24.11
C ILE A 136 18.66 -23.57 23.82
N MET A 137 19.58 -22.61 23.94
CA MET A 137 21.01 -22.88 23.73
C MET A 137 21.58 -23.89 24.73
N GLU A 138 21.20 -23.81 26.00
CA GLU A 138 21.65 -24.74 27.03
C GLU A 138 21.14 -26.17 26.77
N GLN A 139 19.90 -26.32 26.29
CA GLN A 139 19.34 -27.61 25.90
C GLN A 139 20.08 -28.21 24.69
N VAL A 140 20.33 -27.40 23.66
CA VAL A 140 21.06 -27.82 22.45
C VAL A 140 22.51 -28.20 22.79
N GLU A 141 23.16 -27.46 23.69
CA GLU A 141 24.50 -27.75 24.17
C GLU A 141 24.54 -29.09 24.93
N ALA A 142 23.57 -29.34 25.81
CA ALA A 142 23.44 -30.60 26.52
C ALA A 142 23.21 -31.80 25.58
N GLU A 143 22.34 -31.66 24.57
CA GLU A 143 22.15 -32.69 23.54
C GLU A 143 23.43 -32.96 22.75
N TYR A 144 24.16 -31.91 22.37
CA TYR A 144 25.42 -32.04 21.65
C TYR A 144 26.46 -32.81 22.47
N PHE A 145 26.67 -32.44 23.73
CA PHE A 145 27.63 -33.13 24.59
C PHE A 145 27.23 -34.57 24.88
N ALA A 146 25.93 -34.84 25.07
CA ALA A 146 25.43 -36.20 25.23
C ALA A 146 25.69 -37.05 23.97
N ALA A 147 25.48 -36.50 22.77
CA ALA A 147 25.79 -37.18 21.51
C ALA A 147 27.29 -37.42 21.33
N VAL A 148 28.14 -36.44 21.67
CA VAL A 148 29.60 -36.58 21.61
C VAL A 148 30.10 -37.62 22.61
N GLU A 149 29.53 -37.66 23.81
CA GLU A 149 29.91 -38.65 24.83
C GLU A 149 29.45 -40.05 24.44
N GLN A 150 28.25 -40.20 23.89
CA GLN A 150 27.78 -41.45 23.32
C GLN A 150 28.68 -41.94 22.19
N GLU A 151 29.12 -41.06 21.30
CA GLU A 151 30.06 -41.37 20.22
C GLU A 151 31.47 -41.68 20.76
N ARG A 152 31.90 -41.01 21.83
CA ARG A 152 33.18 -41.29 22.48
C ARG A 152 33.19 -42.66 23.15
N LEU A 153 32.10 -43.06 23.80
CA LEU A 153 31.92 -44.40 24.36
C LEU A 153 31.91 -45.49 23.29
N ARG A 154 31.31 -45.22 22.12
CA ARG A 154 31.38 -46.12 20.96
C ARG A 154 32.80 -46.31 20.41
N ARG A 155 33.70 -45.34 20.59
CA ARG A 155 35.06 -45.37 20.06
C ARG A 155 36.14 -45.79 21.06
N VAL A 156 35.81 -46.07 22.32
CA VAL A 156 36.80 -46.57 23.29
C VAL A 156 37.16 -48.01 22.93
N PRO A 157 38.43 -48.32 22.60
CA PRO A 157 38.84 -49.69 22.30
C PRO A 157 38.79 -50.50 23.61
N GLY A 158 37.76 -51.35 23.76
CA GLY A 158 37.70 -52.26 24.91
C GLY A 158 36.34 -52.84 25.32
N ASN A 159 35.19 -52.42 24.76
CA ASN A 159 33.89 -52.94 25.21
C ASN A 159 33.05 -53.53 24.07
N LYS A 160 33.20 -54.85 23.86
CA LYS A 160 32.29 -55.92 23.37
C LYS A 160 31.06 -55.66 22.47
N GLN A 161 30.82 -54.48 21.90
CA GLN A 161 29.79 -54.30 20.85
C GLN A 161 30.36 -54.24 19.44
N ASP A 162 31.67 -54.00 19.31
CA ASP A 162 32.37 -54.01 18.02
C ASP A 162 32.48 -55.41 17.39
N ALA A 163 32.19 -56.47 18.15
CA ALA A 163 32.20 -57.84 17.63
C ALA A 163 30.88 -58.23 16.95
N GLU A 164 29.73 -57.72 17.39
CA GLU A 164 28.42 -58.10 16.82
C GLU A 164 28.06 -57.29 15.58
N GLU A 165 28.50 -56.03 15.46
CA GLU A 165 28.22 -55.21 14.27
C GLU A 165 29.16 -55.55 13.10
N SER A 166 30.37 -56.03 13.42
CA SER A 166 31.33 -56.58 12.45
C SER A 166 30.80 -57.86 11.79
N GLU A 167 30.28 -58.81 12.57
CA GLU A 167 29.81 -60.11 12.03
C GLU A 167 28.49 -59.99 11.24
N LEU A 168 27.61 -59.03 11.56
CA LEU A 168 26.37 -58.83 10.80
C LEU A 168 26.59 -58.21 9.41
N SER A 169 27.64 -57.41 9.26
CA SER A 169 27.99 -56.76 7.98
C SER A 169 28.65 -57.73 6.98
N GLU A 170 29.36 -58.74 7.46
CA GLU A 170 30.05 -59.73 6.62
C GLU A 170 29.10 -60.85 6.13
N ALA A 171 28.09 -61.22 6.93
CA ALA A 171 27.09 -62.23 6.56
C ALA A 171 26.07 -61.72 5.50
N GLY A 172 25.84 -60.41 5.42
CA GLY A 172 24.89 -59.80 4.47
C GLY A 172 25.43 -59.66 3.04
N SER A 173 26.75 -59.72 2.84
CA SER A 173 27.36 -59.40 1.55
C SER A 173 27.70 -60.61 0.67
N ILE A 174 27.48 -61.85 1.13
CA ILE A 174 27.90 -63.09 0.43
C ILE A 174 26.75 -63.83 -0.30
N LYS A 175 25.47 -63.43 -0.15
CA LYS A 175 24.32 -64.22 -0.66
C LYS A 175 23.56 -63.69 -1.89
N THR A 176 24.11 -62.76 -2.67
CA THR A 176 23.47 -62.31 -3.92
C THR A 176 24.46 -62.23 -5.08
N ARG A 177 24.90 -63.39 -5.56
CA ARG A 177 25.40 -63.56 -6.93
C ARG A 177 25.43 -65.06 -7.28
N ASP A 178 24.29 -65.53 -7.77
CA ASP A 178 24.14 -66.44 -8.92
C ASP A 178 22.66 -66.48 -9.33
#